data_AF-A0A6I0ECF0-F1
#
_entry.id   AF-A0A6I0ECF0-F1
#
_cell.length_a   1.000
_cell.length_b   1.000
_cell.length_c   1.000
_cell.angle_alpha   90.00
_cell.angle_beta   90.00
_cell.angle_gamma   90.00
#
_symmetry.space_group_name_H-M   'P 1'
#
loop_
_entity.id
_entity.type
_entity.pdbx_description
1 polymer ?
#
loop_
_entity_poly.entity_id
_entity_poly.type
_entity_poly.pdbx_seq_one_letter_code
_entity_poly.pdbx_strand_id
1 'polypeptide(L)' 'MAKILTVVGARPQFIKAAAVSRQLSKHGISELIVHTGQHFDDNMSDVFFREMEIPKPAYNLEINSLGHGA' A
#
# COMPACT_ATOMS: atom_id res chain seq x y z
N MET A 1 16.12 15.26 -5.13
CA MET A 1 15.32 14.14 -5.66
C MET A 1 14.01 14.11 -4.88
N ALA A 2 12.86 14.08 -5.55
CA ALA A 2 11.57 14.04 -4.86
C ALA A 2 11.35 12.66 -4.22
N LYS A 3 10.88 12.64 -2.98
CA LYS A 3 10.44 11.43 -2.28
C LYS A 3 8.94 11.47 -2.10
N ILE A 4 8.26 10.38 -2.43
CA ILE A 4 6.81 10.25 -2.29
C ILE A 4 6.49 9.25 -1.20
N LEU A 5 5.58 9.64 -0.31
CA LEU A 5 4.99 8.76 0.70
C LEU A 5 3.61 8.33 0.22
N THR A 6 3.44 7.04 -0.03
CA THR A 6 2.15 6.45 -0.44
C THR A 6 1.52 5.75 0.76
N VAL A 7 0.41 6.28 1.27
CA VAL A 7 -0.32 5.71 2.41
C VAL A 7 -1.53 4.94 1.91
N VAL A 8 -1.64 3.67 2.30
CA VAL A 8 -2.72 2.74 1.91
C VAL A 8 -3.26 2.01 3.12
N GLY A 9 -4.49 1.53 3.03
CA GLY A 9 -5.21 0.85 4.11
C GLY A 9 -6.39 0.01 3.66
N ALA A 10 -7.00 0.34 2.52
CA ALA A 10 -8.16 -0.36 1.97
C ALA A 10 -7.88 -0.98 0.58
N ARG A 11 -8.65 -2.00 0.20
CA ARG A 11 -8.37 -2.84 -1.00
C ARG A 11 -8.41 -2.03 -2.30
N PRO A 12 -9.38 -1.10 -2.51
CA PRO A 12 -9.36 -0.22 -3.67
C PRO A 12 -8.10 0.64 -3.76
N GLN A 13 -7.42 0.90 -2.64
CA GLN A 13 -6.19 1.70 -2.62
C GLN A 13 -4.98 0.89 -3.10
N PHE A 14 -4.90 -0.42 -2.83
CA PHE A 14 -3.83 -1.27 -3.36
C PHE A 14 -3.84 -1.32 -4.89
N ILE A 15 -5.03 -1.46 -5.48
CA ILE A 15 -5.21 -1.46 -6.95
C ILE A 15 -4.69 -0.14 -7.54
N LYS A 16 -5.01 1.00 -6.92
CA LYS A 16 -4.52 2.31 -7.34
C LYS A 16 -3.01 2.46 -7.11
N ALA A 17 -2.51 1.99 -5.98
CA ALA A 17 -1.09 2.02 -5.63
C ALA A 17 -0.26 1.22 -6.65
N ALA A 18 -0.73 0.08 -7.14
CA ALA A 18 -0.05 -0.68 -8.19
C ALA A 18 0.19 0.15 -9.46
N ALA A 19 -0.85 0.85 -9.93
CA ALA A 19 -0.75 1.69 -11.12
C ALA A 19 0.21 2.87 -10.92
N VAL A 20 0.16 3.52 -9.74
CA VAL A 20 1.00 4.67 -9.41
C VAL A 20 2.46 4.25 -9.18
N SER A 21 2.71 3.25 -8.35
CA SER A 21 4.06 2.75 -8.00
C SER A 21 4.85 2.39 -9.25
N ARG A 22 4.19 1.76 -10.23
CA ARG A 22 4.79 1.41 -11.52
C ARG A 22 5.28 2.64 -12.28
N GLN A 23 4.53 3.74 -12.26
CA GLN A 23 4.93 4.98 -12.93
C GLN A 23 6.03 5.71 -12.15
N LEU A 24 5.97 5.73 -10.81
CA LEU A 24 7.01 6.32 -9.98
C LEU A 24 8.35 5.64 -10.19
N SER A 25 8.36 4.29 -10.17
CA SER A 25 9.54 3.48 -10.46
C SER A 25 10.11 3.78 -11.86
N LYS A 26 9.26 3.84 -12.90
CA LYS A 26 9.69 4.18 -14.28
C LYS A 26 10.37 5.54 -14.41
N HIS A 27 9.99 6.52 -13.59
CA HIS A 27 10.58 7.86 -13.60
C HIS A 27 11.74 8.01 -12.60
N GLY A 28 12.18 6.92 -11.95
CA GLY A 28 13.25 6.96 -10.96
C GLY A 28 12.88 7.74 -9.70
N ILE A 29 11.59 7.87 -9.39
CA ILE A 29 11.09 8.57 -8.20
C ILE A 29 11.13 7.59 -7.02
N SER A 30 11.73 8.03 -5.91
CA SER A 30 11.77 7.24 -4.68
C SER A 30 10.40 7.25 -4.02
N GLU A 31 9.81 6.07 -3.87
CA GLU A 31 8.55 5.85 -3.18
C GLU A 31 8.77 5.08 -1.88
N LEU A 32 8.07 5.49 -0.83
CA LEU A 32 7.96 4.78 0.43
C LEU A 32 6.48 4.49 0.69
N ILE A 33 6.14 3.21 0.88
CA ILE A 33 4.76 2.78 1.10
C ILE A 33 4.52 2.54 2.59
N VAL A 34 3.43 3.08 3.12
CA VAL A 34 2.93 2.83 4.48
C VAL A 34 1.55 2.18 4.39
N HIS A 35 1.41 1.03 5.04
CA HIS A 35 0.14 0.36 5.21
C HIS A 35 -0.45 0.71 6.59
N THR A 36 -1.69 1.18 6.66
CA THR A 36 -2.30 1.61 7.93
C THR A 36 -2.74 0.45 8.81
N GLY A 37 -2.99 -0.73 8.24
CA GLY A 37 -3.47 -1.90 8.97
C GLY A 37 -4.99 -2.04 8.97
N GLN A 38 -5.75 -1.23 8.23
CA GLN A 38 -7.22 -1.22 8.26
C GLN A 38 -7.91 -2.48 7.68
N HIS A 39 -7.17 -3.47 7.18
CA HIS A 39 -7.72 -4.74 6.71
C HIS A 39 -7.58 -5.83 7.74
N PHE A 40 -8.67 -6.57 7.97
CA PHE A 40 -8.74 -7.68 8.93
C PHE A 40 -8.22 -9.01 8.37
N ASP A 41 -7.98 -9.10 7.06
CA ASP A 41 -7.46 -10.31 6.42
C ASP A 41 -6.07 -10.02 5.81
N ASP A 42 -5.04 -10.22 6.64
CA ASP A 42 -3.63 -10.04 6.28
C ASP A 42 -3.23 -10.93 5.09
N ASN A 43 -3.80 -12.13 4.97
CA ASN A 43 -3.53 -13.03 3.86
C ASN A 43 -4.02 -12.43 2.53
N MET A 44 -5.14 -11.71 2.54
CA MET A 44 -5.68 -11.08 1.33
C MET A 44 -4.80 -9.91 0.88
N SER A 45 -4.29 -9.09 1.81
CA SER A 45 -3.43 -7.95 1.47
C SER A 45 -2.13 -8.43 0.79
N ASP A 46 -1.48 -9.44 1.36
CA ASP A 46 -0.24 -10.00 0.81
C ASP A 46 -0.40 -10.58 -0.61
N VAL A 47 -1.55 -11.20 -0.90
CA VAL A 47 -1.87 -11.67 -2.25
C VAL A 47 -1.88 -10.51 -3.24
N PHE A 48 -2.52 -9.38 -2.90
CA PHE A 48 -2.58 -8.22 -3.79
C PHE A 48 -1.20 -7.60 -4.02
N PHE A 49 -0.38 -7.45 -2.98
CA PHE A 49 0.99 -6.91 -3.15
C PHE A 49 1.82 -7.79 -4.09
N ARG A 50 1.71 -9.12 -3.95
CA ARG A 50 2.42 -10.07 -4.81
C ARG A 50 1.89 -10.09 -6.23
N GLU A 51 0.58 -10.27 -6.42
CA GLU A 51 -0.03 -10.45 -7.75
C GLU A 51 0.00 -9.17 -8.59
N MET A 52 -0.07 -7.99 -7.96
CA MET A 52 -0.04 -6.71 -8.66
C MET A 52 1.36 -6.08 -8.72
N GLU A 53 2.38 -6.79 -8.23
CA GLU A 53 3.77 -6.34 -8.19
C GLU A 53 3.94 -4.97 -7.49
N ILE A 54 3.18 -4.76 -6.41
CA ILE A 54 3.29 -3.55 -5.60
C ILE A 54 4.52 -3.71 -4.69
N PRO A 55 5.38 -2.68 -4.54
CA PRO A 55 6.44 -2.73 -3.55
C PRO A 55 5.88 -3.02 -2.15
N LYS A 56 6.58 -3.83 -1.37
CA LYS A 56 6.14 -4.10 0.01
C LYS A 56 6.12 -2.80 0.82
N PRO A 57 5.16 -2.62 1.73
CA PRO A 57 5.17 -1.50 2.66
C PRO A 57 6.47 -1.48 3.46
N ALA A 58 7.07 -0.29 3.60
CA ALA A 58 8.18 -0.07 4.52
C ALA A 58 7.71 -0.09 5.98
N TYR A 59 6.44 0.25 6.21
CA TYR A 59 5.79 0.21 7.51
C TYR A 59 4.38 -0.35 7.37
N ASN A 60 3.98 -1.20 8.31
CA ASN A 60 2.58 -1.53 8.59
C ASN A 60 2.26 -1.01 9.99
N LEU A 61 1.26 -0.13 10.11
CA LEU A 61 0.93 0.56 11.36
C LEU A 61 -0.01 -0.23 12.27
N GLU A 62 -0.58 -1.33 11.77
CA GLU A 62 -1.45 -2.23 12.55
C GLU A 62 -2.66 -1.52 13.20
N ILE A 63 -3.16 -0.45 12.59
CA ILE A 63 -4.34 0.30 13.04
C ILE A 63 -5.60 -0.42 12.53
N ASN A 64 -5.92 -1.56 13.16
CA ASN A 64 -7.07 -2.42 12.87
C ASN A 64 -8.16 -2.40 13.96
N SER A 65 -7.98 -1.60 15.01
CA SER A 65 -8.83 -1.62 16.21
C SER A 65 -10.19 -0.91 16.06
N LEU A 66 -10.46 -0.32 14.90
CA LEU A 66 -11.70 0.40 14.61
C LEU A 66 -12.60 -0.45 13.71
N GLY A 67 -13.91 -0.43 13.97
CA GLY A 67 -14.89 -1.10 13.13
C GLY A 67 -14.83 -0.58 11.68
N HIS A 68 -15.18 -1.42 10.71
CA HIS A 68 -15.23 -1.01 9.30
C HIS A 68 -16.15 0.22 9.14
N GLY A 69 -15.56 1.38 8.82
CA GLY A 69 -16.29 2.65 8.63
C GLY A 69 -16.38 3.58 9.84
N ALA A 70 -15.65 3.28 10.93
CA ALA A 70 -15.48 4.17 12.08
C ALA A 70 -14.45 5.29 11.83
#